data_AF-A0AAE0R1Z1-F1
#
_entry.id   AF-A0AAE0R1Z1-F1
#
_cell.length_a   1.000
_cell.length_b   1.000
_cell.length_c   1.000
_cell.angle_alpha   90.00
_cell.angle_beta   90.00
_cell.angle_gamma   90.00
#
_symmetry.space_group_name_H-M   'P 1'
#
loop_
_entity.id
_entity.type
_entity.pdbx_description
1 polymer ?
#
loop_
_entity_poly.entity_id
_entity_poly.type
_entity_poly.pdbx_seq_one_letter_code
_entity_poly.pdbx_strand_id
1 'polypeptide(L)'
;MESREPWHCTMMYDEERQNEEYEAMWDEHVARTQYSLKTIDFIVGPQGAAAAVQLPKQLEQWYQIPDAVPHVSLLIGQGFDSKELGPMVKEASKVKHWTQNNLYVKLEKCKFHRHNMTFLGYVLSRMVVEMDQSKILPVTKWPVPATLKELQRFLGLANF
;
A
#
# COMPACT_ATOMS: atom_id res chain seq x y z
N MET A 1 10.70 16.58 -7.58
CA MET A 1 10.04 15.28 -7.85
C MET A 1 10.62 14.32 -6.84
N GLU A 2 9.93 14.09 -5.73
CA GLU A 2 10.38 13.11 -4.74
C GLU A 2 10.39 11.73 -5.40
N SER A 3 11.56 11.09 -5.36
CA SER A 3 11.76 9.73 -5.79
C SER A 3 10.94 8.82 -4.88
N ARG A 4 9.71 8.49 -5.28
CA ARG A 4 8.91 7.49 -4.59
C ARG A 4 9.69 6.18 -4.65
N GLU A 5 10.05 5.65 -3.48
CA GLU A 5 10.70 4.34 -3.43
C GLU A 5 9.84 3.33 -4.19
N PRO A 6 10.47 2.42 -4.95
CA PRO A 6 9.73 1.38 -5.62
C PRO A 6 8.95 0.54 -4.60
N TRP A 7 7.82 0.00 -5.04
CA TRP A 7 7.04 -0.94 -4.24
C TRP A 7 7.93 -2.05 -3.73
N HIS A 8 7.99 -2.21 -2.41
CA HIS A 8 8.84 -3.18 -1.75
C HIS A 8 8.06 -3.96 -0.70
N CYS A 9 8.53 -5.16 -0.41
CA CYS A 9 8.11 -5.96 0.72
C CYS A 9 9.25 -5.94 1.74
N THR A 10 8.99 -5.47 2.95
CA THR A 10 9.98 -5.48 4.02
C THR A 10 10.16 -6.92 4.49
N MET A 11 11.39 -7.42 4.45
CA MET A 11 11.73 -8.80 4.81
C MET A 11 12.18 -8.89 6.27
N MET A 12 12.92 -7.89 6.73
CA MET A 12 13.47 -7.80 8.08
C MET A 12 13.54 -6.32 8.45
N TYR A 13 13.39 -6.03 9.74
CA TYR A 13 13.50 -4.68 10.29
C TYR A 13 14.53 -4.67 11.42
N ASP A 14 15.63 -3.96 11.20
CA ASP A 14 16.72 -3.79 12.17
C ASP A 14 17.10 -2.30 12.21
N GLU A 15 16.53 -1.57 13.18
CA GLU A 15 16.79 -0.13 13.36
C GLU A 15 18.26 0.15 13.72
N GLU A 16 18.92 -0.79 14.40
CA GLU A 16 20.26 -0.60 14.97
C GLU A 16 21.36 -1.21 14.10
N ARG A 17 21.00 -1.91 13.01
CA ARG A 17 21.90 -2.64 12.09
C ARG A 17 22.87 -3.58 12.81
N GLN A 18 22.37 -4.26 13.83
CA GLN A 18 23.19 -5.17 14.64
C GLN A 18 23.30 -6.58 14.05
N ASN A 19 22.43 -6.94 13.10
CA ASN A 19 22.41 -8.27 12.53
C ASN A 19 23.35 -8.41 11.31
N GLU A 20 24.66 -8.26 11.56
CA GLU A 20 25.71 -8.35 10.53
C GLU A 20 25.70 -9.70 9.78
N GLU A 21 25.33 -10.79 10.46
CA GLU A 21 25.23 -12.12 9.86
C GLU A 21 24.09 -12.19 8.83
N TYR A 22 22.92 -11.64 9.16
CA TYR A 22 21.79 -11.57 8.21
C TYR A 22 22.17 -10.75 6.98
N GLU A 23 22.77 -9.58 7.17
CA GLU A 23 23.14 -8.68 6.06
C GLU A 23 24.18 -9.34 5.13
N ALA A 24 25.22 -9.96 5.69
CA ALA A 24 26.22 -10.68 4.90
C ALA A 24 25.59 -11.82 4.08
N MET A 25 24.73 -12.62 4.72
CA MET A 25 24.04 -13.73 4.07
C MET A 25 23.06 -13.24 3.00
N TRP A 26 22.36 -12.12 3.25
CA TRP A 26 21.42 -11.49 2.31
C TRP A 26 22.13 -10.99 1.06
N ASP A 27 23.27 -10.31 1.21
CA ASP A 27 24.04 -9.78 0.09
C ASP A 27 24.61 -10.88 -0.81
N GLU A 28 25.05 -11.99 -0.22
CA GLU A 28 25.59 -13.13 -0.95
C GLU A 28 24.50 -13.89 -1.73
N HIS A 29 23.33 -14.11 -1.11
CA HIS A 29 22.35 -15.07 -1.61
C HIS A 29 21.10 -14.43 -2.24
N VAL A 30 20.75 -13.19 -1.89
CA VAL A 30 19.43 -12.62 -2.18
C VAL A 30 19.51 -11.31 -2.94
N ALA A 31 20.34 -10.35 -2.51
CA ALA A 31 20.33 -8.97 -2.98
C ALA A 31 20.51 -8.81 -4.51
N ARG A 32 21.19 -9.76 -5.16
CA ARG A 32 21.50 -9.72 -6.60
C ARG A 32 20.45 -10.39 -7.50
N THR A 33 19.41 -10.98 -6.91
CA THR A 33 18.39 -11.74 -7.63
C THR A 33 17.07 -10.98 -7.64
N GLN A 34 16.43 -10.89 -8.81
CA GLN A 34 15.10 -10.31 -8.94
C GLN A 34 14.03 -11.37 -8.70
N TYR A 35 13.14 -11.11 -7.74
CA TYR A 35 12.04 -12.01 -7.39
C TYR A 35 10.70 -11.43 -7.82
N SER A 36 9.83 -12.29 -8.36
CA SER A 36 8.43 -11.93 -8.62
C SER A 36 7.58 -12.23 -7.39
N LEU A 37 6.93 -11.19 -6.84
CA LEU A 37 5.93 -11.35 -5.80
C LEU A 37 4.54 -11.48 -6.42
N LYS A 38 3.71 -12.35 -5.83
CA LYS A 38 2.31 -12.50 -6.22
C LYS A 38 1.43 -11.95 -5.12
N THR A 39 0.61 -10.95 -5.45
CA THR A 39 -0.45 -10.46 -4.54
C THR A 39 -1.55 -11.51 -4.40
N ILE A 40 -1.94 -11.76 -3.16
CA ILE A 40 -3.07 -12.62 -2.81
C ILE A 40 -4.32 -11.75 -2.63
N ASP A 41 -4.23 -10.74 -1.76
CA ASP A 41 -5.36 -9.88 -1.38
C ASP A 41 -4.93 -8.42 -1.25
N PHE A 42 -5.87 -7.51 -1.47
CA PHE A 42 -5.75 -6.10 -1.13
C PHE A 42 -6.54 -5.82 0.15
N ILE A 43 -5.85 -5.38 1.19
CA ILE A 43 -6.43 -5.12 2.51
C ILE A 43 -6.42 -3.62 2.76
N VAL A 44 -7.56 -3.12 3.22
CA VAL A 44 -7.79 -1.70 3.49
C VAL A 44 -8.37 -1.58 4.89
N GLY A 45 -7.73 -0.76 5.72
CA GLY A 45 -8.16 -0.47 7.08
C GLY A 45 -7.80 0.96 7.48
N PRO A 46 -8.07 1.35 8.73
CA PRO A 46 -7.71 2.67 9.25
C PRO A 46 -6.23 3.04 9.04
N GLN A 47 -5.34 2.05 9.16
CA GLN A 47 -3.89 2.19 9.02
C GLN A 47 -3.46 2.48 7.58
N GLY A 48 -4.33 2.22 6.59
CA GLY A 48 -4.05 2.47 5.18
C GLY A 48 -4.44 1.31 4.27
N ALA A 49 -3.68 1.12 3.19
CA ALA A 49 -3.89 0.06 2.21
C ALA A 49 -2.59 -0.71 1.97
N ALA A 50 -2.70 -2.04 1.93
CA ALA A 50 -1.58 -2.92 1.68
C ALA A 50 -2.01 -4.13 0.84
N ALA A 51 -1.07 -4.65 0.04
CA ALA A 51 -1.24 -5.89 -0.70
C ALA A 51 -0.54 -7.03 0.05
N ALA A 52 -1.29 -8.03 0.50
CA ALA A 52 -0.72 -9.26 1.04
C ALA A 52 -0.01 -10.01 -0.10
N VAL A 53 1.23 -10.46 0.12
CA VAL A 53 2.02 -11.15 -0.90
C VAL A 53 2.36 -12.57 -0.48
N GLN A 54 2.39 -13.45 -1.47
CA GLN A 54 3.02 -14.75 -1.31
C GLN A 54 4.51 -14.62 -1.63
N LEU A 55 5.35 -14.94 -0.65
CA LEU A 55 6.78 -15.06 -0.87
C LEU A 55 7.09 -16.36 -1.63
N PRO A 56 8.05 -16.34 -2.57
CA PRO A 56 8.69 -17.56 -3.05
C PRO A 56 9.31 -18.33 -1.87
N LYS A 57 9.34 -19.67 -1.94
CA LYS A 57 9.90 -20.53 -0.88
C LYS A 57 11.32 -20.13 -0.45
N GLN A 58 12.13 -19.66 -1.39
CA GLN A 58 13.50 -19.19 -1.16
C GLN A 58 13.57 -17.97 -0.24
N LEU A 59 12.51 -17.15 -0.22
CA LEU A 59 12.41 -15.92 0.57
C LEU A 59 11.72 -16.13 1.92
N GLU A 60 10.98 -17.23 2.11
CA GLU A 60 10.24 -17.49 3.36
C GLU A 60 11.15 -17.50 4.59
N GLN A 61 12.35 -18.09 4.48
CA GLN A 61 13.32 -18.14 5.59
C GLN A 61 13.89 -16.77 5.99
N TRP A 62 13.81 -15.78 5.10
CA TRP A 62 14.35 -14.44 5.33
C TRP A 62 13.32 -13.48 5.92
N TYR A 63 12.05 -13.88 5.94
CA TYR A 63 11.00 -13.06 6.53
C TYR A 63 11.01 -13.20 8.05
N GLN A 64 11.46 -12.16 8.74
CA GLN A 64 11.68 -12.18 10.20
C GLN A 64 10.88 -11.12 10.95
N ILE A 65 9.87 -10.51 10.33
CA ILE A 65 9.08 -9.47 10.99
C ILE A 65 8.08 -10.11 11.97
N PRO A 66 8.21 -9.85 13.28
CA PRO A 66 7.26 -10.36 14.25
C PRO A 66 5.91 -9.66 14.10
N ASP A 67 4.85 -10.42 14.35
CA ASP A 67 3.46 -9.93 14.34
C ASP A 67 2.96 -9.32 13.00
N ALA A 68 3.65 -9.60 11.90
CA ALA A 68 3.22 -9.23 10.56
C ALA A 68 3.16 -10.45 9.62
N VAL A 69 2.59 -10.23 8.45
CA VAL A 69 2.68 -11.15 7.31
C VAL A 69 3.32 -10.42 6.12
N PRO A 70 3.95 -11.13 5.17
CA PRO A 70 4.55 -10.48 4.00
C PRO A 70 3.53 -9.62 3.25
N HIS A 71 3.85 -8.34 3.06
CA HIS A 71 2.97 -7.38 2.41
C HIS A 71 3.76 -6.27 1.71
N VAL A 72 3.10 -5.62 0.76
CA VAL A 72 3.57 -4.40 0.10
C VAL A 72 2.68 -3.27 0.56
N SER A 73 3.27 -2.24 1.14
CA SER A 73 2.57 -1.02 1.57
C SER A 73 2.17 -0.19 0.35
N LEU A 74 0.88 0.12 0.22
CA LEU A 74 0.33 0.91 -0.89
C LEU A 74 0.05 2.35 -0.47
N LEU A 75 -0.50 2.52 0.72
CA LEU A 75 -0.88 3.80 1.31
C LEU A 75 -0.82 3.68 2.83
N ILE A 76 -0.29 4.72 3.49
CA ILE A 76 -0.35 4.87 4.95
C ILE A 76 -1.47 5.85 5.28
N GLY A 77 -2.34 5.48 6.21
CA GLY A 77 -3.43 6.31 6.70
C GLY A 77 -2.90 7.51 7.50
N GLN A 78 -3.68 8.60 7.53
CA GLN A 78 -3.28 9.79 8.28
C GLN A 78 -3.17 9.48 9.77
N GLY A 79 -2.03 9.82 10.38
CA GLY A 79 -1.76 9.59 11.80
C GLY A 79 -1.29 8.18 12.15
N PHE A 80 -1.01 7.35 11.15
CA PHE A 80 -0.46 5.99 11.31
C PHE A 80 0.97 5.90 10.78
N ASP A 81 1.70 4.90 11.26
CA ASP A 81 3.03 4.53 10.80
C ASP A 81 2.97 3.29 9.89
N SER A 82 3.92 3.19 8.96
CA SER A 82 4.16 2.02 8.11
C SER A 82 4.14 0.68 8.86
N LYS A 83 4.71 0.62 10.08
CA LYS A 83 4.77 -0.61 10.90
C LYS A 83 3.41 -1.12 11.35
N GLU A 84 2.38 -0.27 11.33
CA GLU A 84 1.01 -0.63 11.72
C GLU A 84 0.24 -1.36 10.61
N LEU A 85 0.73 -1.32 9.36
CA LEU A 85 0.12 -2.06 8.25
C LEU A 85 0.30 -3.58 8.40
N GLY A 86 1.44 -4.04 8.91
CA GLY A 86 1.71 -5.47 9.09
C GLY A 86 0.67 -6.18 9.97
N PRO A 87 0.44 -5.69 11.21
CA PRO A 87 -0.63 -6.22 12.07
C PRO A 87 -2.02 -6.12 11.45
N MET A 88 -2.34 -5.02 10.75
CA MET A 88 -3.61 -4.86 10.04
C MET A 88 -3.82 -5.98 9.00
N VAL A 89 -2.83 -6.23 8.16
CA VAL A 89 -2.87 -7.27 7.12
C VAL A 89 -2.97 -8.65 7.77
N LYS A 90 -2.20 -8.89 8.83
CA LYS A 90 -2.23 -10.13 9.59
C LYS A 90 -3.61 -10.40 10.19
N GLU A 91 -4.22 -9.43 10.88
CA GLU A 91 -5.56 -9.58 11.44
C GLU A 91 -6.62 -9.82 10.36
N ALA A 92 -6.59 -9.07 9.26
CA ALA A 92 -7.50 -9.28 8.14
C ALA A 92 -7.36 -10.69 7.53
N SER A 93 -6.14 -11.24 7.46
CA SER A 93 -5.89 -12.60 6.95
C SER A 93 -6.50 -13.72 7.81
N LYS A 94 -6.77 -13.45 9.10
CA LYS A 94 -7.45 -14.41 9.99
C LYS A 94 -8.94 -14.51 9.69
N VAL A 95 -9.52 -13.51 9.01
CA VAL A 95 -10.94 -13.49 8.67
C VAL A 95 -11.20 -14.43 7.51
N LYS A 96 -11.44 -15.71 7.82
CA LYS A 96 -11.75 -16.75 6.81
C LYS A 96 -13.21 -16.74 6.36
N HIS A 97 -14.10 -16.13 7.14
CA HIS A 97 -15.55 -16.19 6.92
C HIS A 97 -16.18 -14.80 7.02
N TRP A 98 -16.31 -14.14 5.88
CA TRP A 98 -17.01 -12.85 5.70
C TRP A 98 -18.40 -12.84 6.34
N THR A 99 -19.09 -13.99 6.35
CA THR A 99 -20.42 -14.19 6.91
C THR A 99 -20.47 -14.20 8.45
N GLN A 100 -19.42 -14.65 9.15
CA GLN A 100 -19.42 -14.70 10.62
C GLN A 100 -19.23 -13.32 11.27
N ASN A 101 -18.67 -12.36 10.53
CA ASN A 101 -18.44 -10.99 11.00
C ASN A 101 -19.53 -10.00 10.56
N ASN A 102 -20.69 -10.48 10.08
CA ASN A 102 -21.78 -9.63 9.57
C ASN A 102 -21.32 -8.62 8.50
N LEU A 103 -20.28 -8.93 7.74
CA LEU A 103 -19.82 -8.10 6.64
C LEU A 103 -20.57 -8.52 5.37
N TYR A 104 -21.43 -7.63 4.88
CA TYR A 104 -22.21 -7.87 3.67
C TYR A 104 -21.58 -7.15 2.49
N VAL A 105 -21.44 -7.87 1.38
CA VAL A 105 -21.03 -7.30 0.10
C VAL A 105 -22.21 -6.52 -0.48
N LYS A 106 -22.08 -5.21 -0.62
CA LYS A 106 -23.08 -4.38 -1.28
C LYS A 106 -22.92 -4.51 -2.80
N LEU A 107 -23.63 -5.45 -3.41
CA LEU A 107 -23.47 -5.80 -4.84
C LEU A 107 -23.58 -4.60 -5.78
N GLU A 108 -24.46 -3.64 -5.49
CA GLU A 108 -24.60 -2.38 -6.26
C GLU A 108 -23.32 -1.53 -6.33
N LYS A 109 -22.39 -1.71 -5.39
CA LYS A 109 -21.10 -1.03 -5.36
C LYS A 109 -19.96 -1.87 -5.93
N CYS A 110 -20.19 -3.17 -6.16
CA CYS A 110 -19.18 -4.07 -6.69
C CYS A 110 -19.07 -3.94 -8.21
N LYS A 111 -17.84 -3.82 -8.70
CA LYS A 111 -17.54 -3.80 -10.14
C LYS A 111 -16.68 -5.01 -10.47
N PHE A 112 -17.29 -6.00 -11.13
CA PHE A 112 -16.61 -7.24 -11.51
C PHE A 112 -16.04 -7.15 -12.93
N HIS A 113 -14.99 -7.96 -13.19
CA HIS A 113 -14.33 -8.11 -14.50
C HIS A 113 -13.94 -6.78 -15.18
N ARG A 114 -13.50 -5.78 -14.41
CA ARG A 114 -13.02 -4.51 -14.95
C ARG A 114 -11.51 -4.54 -15.17
N HIS A 115 -11.06 -4.02 -16.30
CA HIS A 115 -9.62 -3.83 -16.57
C HIS A 115 -9.01 -2.66 -15.80
N ASN A 116 -9.86 -1.73 -15.36
CA ASN A 116 -9.51 -0.60 -14.52
C ASN A 116 -10.62 -0.33 -13.47
N MET A 117 -10.25 0.15 -12.28
CA MET A 117 -11.23 0.59 -11.28
C MET A 117 -10.73 1.80 -10.50
N THR A 118 -11.65 2.68 -10.11
CA THR A 118 -11.31 3.79 -9.21
C THR A 118 -11.40 3.32 -7.76
N PHE A 119 -10.35 3.55 -6.99
CA PHE A 119 -10.26 3.26 -5.56
C PHE A 119 -9.53 4.40 -4.83
N LEU A 120 -10.20 5.02 -3.84
CA LEU A 120 -9.65 6.12 -3.03
C LEU A 120 -8.98 7.26 -3.83
N GLY A 121 -9.55 7.63 -4.98
CA GLY A 121 -8.99 8.70 -5.83
C GLY A 121 -7.85 8.26 -6.74
N TYR A 122 -7.59 6.95 -6.83
CA TYR A 122 -6.67 6.34 -7.79
C TYR A 122 -7.43 5.47 -8.79
N VAL A 123 -6.90 5.35 -10.01
CA VAL A 123 -7.30 4.35 -10.99
C VAL A 123 -6.31 3.19 -10.92
N LEU A 124 -6.79 2.05 -10.45
CA LEU A 124 -6.09 0.78 -10.44
C LEU A 124 -6.30 0.08 -11.77
N SER A 125 -5.22 -0.23 -12.49
CA SER A 125 -5.22 -1.05 -13.70
C SER A 125 -4.34 -2.28 -13.53
N ARG A 126 -4.31 -3.17 -14.53
CA ARG A 126 -3.50 -4.40 -14.48
C ARG A 126 -2.00 -4.17 -14.26
N MET A 127 -1.46 -3.02 -14.66
CA MET A 127 -0.02 -2.76 -14.63
C MET A 127 0.36 -1.46 -13.92
N VAL A 128 -0.61 -0.56 -13.69
CA VAL A 128 -0.34 0.79 -13.22
C VAL A 128 -1.40 1.22 -12.22
N VAL A 129 -0.95 1.91 -11.17
CA VAL A 129 -1.80 2.68 -10.26
C VAL A 129 -1.57 4.15 -10.59
N GLU A 130 -2.60 4.82 -11.08
CA GLU A 130 -2.53 6.24 -11.48
C GLU A 130 -3.47 7.06 -10.60
N MET A 131 -3.16 8.33 -10.37
CA MET A 131 -4.10 9.20 -9.67
C MET A 131 -5.27 9.52 -10.60
N ASP A 132 -6.49 9.55 -10.08
CA ASP A 132 -7.70 9.83 -10.86
C ASP A 132 -7.62 11.26 -11.40
N GLN A 133 -7.67 11.38 -12.72
CA GLN A 133 -7.64 12.66 -13.41
C GLN A 133 -8.76 13.58 -12.93
N SER A 134 -9.91 13.05 -12.50
CA SER A 134 -10.98 13.87 -11.94
C SER A 134 -10.59 14.56 -10.63
N LYS A 135 -9.60 14.05 -9.91
CA LYS A 135 -9.04 14.64 -8.69
C LYS A 135 -7.89 15.59 -8.97
N ILE A 136 -7.09 15.31 -10.00
CA ILE A 136 -5.94 16.16 -10.40
C ILE A 136 -6.37 17.40 -11.18
N LEU A 137 -7.33 17.27 -12.10
CA LEU A 137 -7.74 18.34 -13.01
C LEU A 137 -8.20 19.61 -12.28
N PRO A 138 -8.99 19.54 -11.20
CA PRO A 138 -9.40 20.74 -10.45
C PRO A 138 -8.22 21.52 -9.85
N VAL A 139 -7.18 20.81 -9.40
CA VAL A 139 -5.97 21.43 -8.81
C VAL A 139 -5.08 22.01 -9.91
N THR A 140 -4.84 21.25 -10.97
CA THR A 140 -3.95 21.66 -12.07
C THR A 140 -4.53 22.78 -12.94
N LYS A 141 -5.86 22.86 -13.06
CA LYS A 141 -6.55 23.92 -13.81
C LYS A 141 -6.96 25.11 -12.93
N TRP A 142 -6.61 25.12 -11.65
CA TRP A 142 -6.99 26.19 -10.76
C TRP A 142 -6.31 27.50 -11.19
N PRO A 143 -7.06 28.61 -11.36
CA PRO A 143 -6.46 29.90 -11.72
C PRO A 143 -5.56 30.41 -10.59
N VAL A 144 -4.50 31.16 -10.92
CA VAL A 144 -3.61 31.74 -9.92
C VAL A 144 -4.42 32.58 -8.94
N PRO A 145 -4.43 32.25 -7.62
CA PRO A 145 -5.21 33.00 -6.65
C PRO A 145 -4.77 34.45 -6.59
N ALA A 146 -5.71 35.39 -6.73
CA ALA A 146 -5.44 36.82 -6.64
C ALA A 146 -5.75 37.38 -5.23
N THR A 147 -6.52 36.62 -4.43
CA THR A 147 -6.96 37.02 -3.10
C THR A 147 -6.63 35.96 -2.05
N LEU A 148 -6.51 36.38 -0.79
CA LEU A 148 -6.28 35.48 0.35
C LEU A 148 -7.37 34.41 0.46
N LYS A 149 -8.64 34.77 0.18
CA LYS A 149 -9.77 33.85 0.23
C LYS A 149 -9.69 32.78 -0.86
N GLU A 150 -9.25 33.14 -2.06
CA GLU A 150 -9.03 32.17 -3.15
C GLU A 150 -7.84 31.25 -2.84
N LEU A 151 -6.78 31.80 -2.22
CA LEU A 151 -5.64 31.01 -1.79
C LEU A 151 -6.05 29.96 -0.74
N GLN A 152 -6.84 30.36 0.26
CA GLN A 152 -7.36 29.43 1.28
C GLN A 152 -8.24 28.33 0.67
N ARG A 153 -9.09 28.67 -0.31
CA ARG A 153 -9.91 27.67 -1.03
C ARG A 153 -9.05 26.69 -1.84
N PHE A 154 -8.01 27.19 -2.49
CA PHE A 154 -7.06 26.35 -3.22
C PHE A 154 -6.32 25.39 -2.27
N LEU A 155 -5.81 25.89 -1.15
CA LEU A 155 -5.12 25.04 -0.15
C LEU A 155 -6.06 23.99 0.45
N GLY A 156 -7.33 24.35 0.71
CA GLY A 156 -8.34 23.38 1.15
C GLY A 156 -8.64 22.30 0.11
N LEU A 157 -8.58 22.64 -1.19
CA LEU A 157 -8.75 21.68 -2.27
C LEU A 157 -7.50 20.80 -2.48
N ALA A 158 -6.30 21.38 -2.38
CA ALA A 158 -5.04 20.69 -2.61
C ALA A 158 -4.63 19.75 -1.46
N ASN A 159 -5.17 19.96 -0.26
CA ASN A 159 -4.96 19.11 0.91
C ASN A 159 -5.91 17.89 0.99
N PHE A 160 -6.70 17.62 -0.05
CA PHE A 160 -7.59 16.45 -0.16
C PHE A 160 -6.88 15.28 -0.85
#